data_AF-A0A7W9HU32-F1
#
_entry.id   AF-A0A7W9HU32-F1
#
_cell.length_a   1.000
_cell.length_b   1.000
_cell.length_c   1.000
_cell.angle_alpha   90.00
_cell.angle_beta   90.00
_cell.angle_gamma   90.00
#
_symmetry.space_group_name_H-M   'P 1'
#
loop_
_entity.id
_entity.type
_entity.pdbx_description
1 polymer ?
#
loop_
_entity_poly.entity_id
_entity_poly.type
_entity_poly.pdbx_seq_one_letter_code
_entity_poly.pdbx_strand_id
1 'polypeptide(L)'
;MIAFILMLSAFAVGTSEFIIVGVLPEVAADLGVDVPTAGLLVTAYAVSVAVGGPVLTVFTGRISRRTLLISVMALAFVAAVASALADDYTLLMVARMVGALAQGLFFAVASQIAIAAVPPEKQTAAIAKVVNGVALSTILGIPLGTLIGQNYGWRASFVLVAALTAIGFVGVVLGTPKVAHQPDPGVRASLFAFGRRTVLLGLATTVLSFTGLITAFTYVAPALREVTGFEPGWVTGVLLVYGLGTLVGSTLAGKVPMHNISRVLPIPLAVLGVALLAQGLMLESKVGAVVSVFVLGASAFTAGPLVHTYLMGQAGSAAGLVASVNISAFNVAAALGPMLGGVVLTSGLGLQWVGTVGGVASILGVAVALVVGRVTVRPAVPTPAPLAAHV
;
A
#
# COMPACT_ATOMS: atom_id res chain seq x y z
N MET A 1 -9.14 -21.40 10.98
CA MET A 1 -9.71 -21.47 9.62
C MET A 1 -10.00 -20.08 9.05
N ILE A 2 -10.90 -19.28 9.63
CA ILE A 2 -11.27 -17.97 9.04
C ILE A 2 -10.12 -16.98 8.86
N ALA A 3 -9.20 -16.88 9.81
CA ALA A 3 -8.04 -15.99 9.68
C ALA A 3 -7.16 -16.33 8.46
N PHE A 4 -7.10 -17.61 8.08
CA PHE A 4 -6.38 -18.03 6.87
C PHE A 4 -7.13 -17.65 5.59
N ILE A 5 -8.46 -17.78 5.59
CA ILE A 5 -9.32 -17.35 4.48
C ILE A 5 -9.19 -15.84 4.25
N LEU A 6 -9.19 -15.06 5.33
CA LEU A 6 -9.03 -13.60 5.25
C LEU A 6 -7.61 -13.21 4.83
N MET A 7 -6.59 -13.93 5.30
CA MET A 7 -5.21 -13.77 4.84
C MET A 7 -5.07 -14.06 3.33
N LEU A 8 -5.66 -15.15 2.84
CA LEU A 8 -5.66 -15.50 1.42
C LEU A 8 -6.41 -14.47 0.57
N SER A 9 -7.53 -13.97 1.08
CA SER A 9 -8.30 -12.92 0.41
C SER A 9 -7.51 -11.60 0.36
N ALA A 10 -6.82 -11.23 1.45
CA ALA A 10 -5.92 -10.08 1.47
C ALA A 10 -4.73 -10.24 0.52
N PHE A 11 -4.20 -11.46 0.38
CA PHE A 11 -3.18 -11.80 -0.60
C PHE A 11 -3.70 -11.62 -2.04
N ALA A 12 -4.91 -12.09 -2.35
CA ALA A 12 -5.52 -11.92 -3.67
C ALA A 12 -5.73 -10.43 -4.00
N VAL A 13 -6.31 -9.67 -3.06
CA VAL A 13 -6.56 -8.23 -3.21
C VAL A 13 -5.26 -7.44 -3.38
N GLY A 14 -4.26 -7.67 -2.52
CA GLY A 14 -2.95 -7.01 -2.63
C GLY A 14 -2.19 -7.39 -3.91
N THR A 15 -2.38 -8.61 -4.40
CA THR A 15 -1.82 -9.02 -5.70
C THR A 15 -2.49 -8.24 -6.83
N SER A 16 -3.83 -8.15 -6.83
CA SER A 16 -4.59 -7.37 -7.82
C SER A 16 -4.14 -5.91 -7.91
N GLU A 17 -3.89 -5.27 -6.77
CA GLU A 17 -3.47 -3.87 -6.68
C GLU A 17 -2.17 -3.62 -7.45
N PHE A 18 -1.15 -4.42 -7.21
CA PHE A 18 0.21 -4.13 -7.68
C PHE A 18 0.68 -4.96 -8.87
N ILE A 19 -0.04 -6.01 -9.28
CA ILE A 19 0.37 -6.87 -10.40
C ILE A 19 0.60 -6.09 -11.69
N ILE A 20 -0.18 -5.02 -11.91
CA ILE A 20 -0.09 -4.15 -13.09
C ILE A 20 1.30 -3.50 -13.23
N VAL A 21 2.01 -3.28 -12.12
CA VAL A 21 3.36 -2.66 -12.12
C VAL A 21 4.36 -3.53 -12.88
N GLY A 22 4.30 -4.85 -12.69
CA GLY A 22 5.25 -5.78 -13.30
C GLY A 22 4.96 -6.09 -14.77
N VAL A 23 3.71 -5.90 -15.20
CA VAL A 23 3.24 -6.13 -16.57
C VAL A 23 2.87 -4.84 -17.30
N LEU A 24 3.25 -3.68 -16.74
CA LEU A 24 2.88 -2.37 -17.28
C LEU A 24 3.32 -2.18 -18.74
N PRO A 25 4.55 -2.58 -19.15
CA PRO A 25 4.97 -2.48 -20.54
C PRO A 25 4.11 -3.33 -21.48
N GLU A 26 3.73 -4.54 -21.07
CA GLU A 26 2.87 -5.44 -21.85
C GLU A 26 1.46 -4.87 -22.02
N VAL A 27 0.88 -4.28 -20.96
CA VAL A 27 -0.43 -3.64 -21.04
C VAL A 27 -0.39 -2.43 -22.00
N ALA A 28 0.64 -1.60 -21.89
CA ALA A 28 0.80 -0.43 -22.75
C ALA A 28 0.89 -0.84 -24.23
N ALA A 29 1.74 -1.81 -24.54
CA ALA A 29 1.95 -2.29 -25.90
C ALA A 29 0.70 -2.94 -26.49
N ASP A 30 0.01 -3.80 -25.74
CA ASP A 30 -1.14 -4.56 -26.23
C ASP A 30 -2.41 -3.70 -26.39
N LEU A 31 -2.62 -2.72 -25.51
CA LEU A 31 -3.77 -1.81 -25.59
C LEU A 31 -3.52 -0.55 -26.43
N GLY A 32 -2.32 -0.43 -27.03
CA GLY A 32 -1.97 0.68 -27.92
C GLY A 32 -1.89 2.04 -27.23
N VAL A 33 -1.53 2.07 -25.94
CA VAL A 33 -1.36 3.31 -25.16
C VAL A 33 0.10 3.48 -24.76
N ASP A 34 0.53 4.71 -24.50
CA ASP A 34 1.88 4.95 -24.00
C ASP A 34 2.03 4.53 -22.51
N VAL A 35 3.28 4.35 -22.07
CA VAL A 35 3.59 3.96 -20.68
C VAL A 35 3.03 4.95 -19.63
N PRO A 36 3.08 6.28 -19.83
CA PRO A 36 2.43 7.25 -18.95
C PRO A 36 0.92 7.00 -18.81
N THR A 37 0.21 6.76 -19.92
CA THR A 37 -1.22 6.47 -19.89
C THR A 37 -1.50 5.14 -19.19
N ALA A 38 -0.70 4.09 -19.42
CA ALA A 38 -0.80 2.85 -18.65
C ALA A 38 -0.61 3.09 -17.14
N GLY A 39 0.31 3.97 -16.74
CA GLY A 39 0.54 4.37 -15.35
C GLY A 39 -0.69 4.96 -14.66
N LEU A 40 -1.59 5.62 -15.41
CA LEU A 40 -2.85 6.15 -14.85
C LEU A 40 -3.79 5.04 -14.35
N LEU A 41 -3.63 3.79 -14.78
CA LEU A 41 -4.37 2.65 -14.20
C LEU A 41 -4.07 2.49 -12.70
N VAL A 42 -2.83 2.77 -12.29
CA VAL A 42 -2.43 2.75 -10.86
C VAL A 42 -3.02 3.95 -10.14
N THR A 43 -2.96 5.14 -10.75
CA THR A 43 -3.56 6.36 -10.17
C THR A 43 -5.05 6.20 -9.95
N ALA A 44 -5.80 5.77 -10.96
CA ALA A 44 -7.25 5.63 -10.87
C ALA A 44 -7.65 4.56 -9.85
N TYR A 45 -6.88 3.47 -9.75
CA TYR A 45 -7.06 2.47 -8.69
C TYR A 45 -6.89 3.11 -7.31
N ALA A 46 -5.78 3.82 -7.08
CA ALA A 46 -5.48 4.47 -5.81
C ALA A 46 -6.50 5.56 -5.43
N VAL A 47 -6.94 6.39 -6.38
CA VAL A 47 -8.03 7.37 -6.18
C VAL A 47 -9.32 6.67 -5.79
N SER A 48 -9.64 5.56 -6.46
CA SER A 48 -10.84 4.77 -6.16
C SER A 48 -10.79 4.16 -4.77
N VAL A 49 -9.63 3.68 -4.29
CA VAL A 49 -9.47 3.23 -2.90
C VAL A 49 -9.61 4.41 -1.93
N ALA A 50 -8.92 5.52 -2.19
CA ALA A 50 -8.88 6.70 -1.32
C ALA A 50 -10.27 7.32 -1.10
N VAL A 51 -11.06 7.44 -2.17
CA VAL A 51 -12.40 8.03 -2.13
C VAL A 51 -13.46 6.99 -1.81
N GLY A 52 -13.36 5.81 -2.43
CA GLY A 52 -14.37 4.75 -2.34
C GLY A 52 -14.50 4.15 -0.95
N GLY A 53 -13.39 3.91 -0.25
CA GLY A 53 -13.39 3.34 1.09
C GLY A 53 -14.28 4.13 2.06
N PRO A 54 -14.01 5.43 2.32
CA PRO A 54 -14.83 6.26 3.19
C PRO A 54 -16.28 6.39 2.74
N VAL A 55 -16.50 6.66 1.44
CA VAL A 55 -17.85 6.87 0.88
C VAL A 55 -18.70 5.62 1.05
N LEU A 56 -18.22 4.47 0.61
CA LEU A 56 -18.96 3.23 0.70
C LEU A 56 -19.10 2.74 2.14
N THR A 57 -18.15 3.03 3.04
CA THR A 57 -18.30 2.71 4.47
C THR A 57 -19.53 3.41 5.07
N VAL A 58 -19.77 4.67 4.73
CA VAL A 58 -20.96 5.43 5.18
C VAL A 58 -22.25 4.80 4.65
N PHE A 59 -22.29 4.44 3.36
CA PHE A 59 -23.50 3.87 2.75
C PHE A 59 -23.77 2.41 3.14
N THR A 60 -22.72 1.64 3.48
CA THR A 60 -22.82 0.21 3.82
C THR A 60 -22.91 -0.05 5.31
N GLY A 61 -22.92 1.00 6.14
CA GLY A 61 -22.97 0.93 7.60
C GLY A 61 -24.24 0.27 8.18
N ARG A 62 -25.25 -0.06 7.38
CA ARG A 62 -26.44 -0.83 7.83
C ARG A 62 -26.41 -2.30 7.40
N ILE A 63 -25.44 -2.68 6.55
CA ILE A 63 -25.33 -4.02 5.99
C ILE A 63 -24.59 -4.92 7.00
N SER A 64 -25.02 -6.19 7.11
CA SER A 64 -24.30 -7.15 7.95
C SER A 64 -22.86 -7.34 7.45
N ARG A 65 -21.88 -7.44 8.35
CA ARG A 65 -20.47 -7.53 7.96
C ARG A 65 -20.18 -8.77 7.11
N ARG A 66 -20.88 -9.88 7.36
CA ARG A 66 -20.81 -11.08 6.51
C ARG A 66 -21.31 -10.80 5.09
N THR A 67 -22.50 -10.22 4.94
CA THR A 67 -23.06 -9.89 3.62
C THR A 67 -22.14 -8.94 2.87
N LEU A 68 -21.60 -7.94 3.57
CA LEU A 68 -20.71 -6.96 2.98
C LEU A 68 -19.39 -7.62 2.52
N LEU A 69 -18.78 -8.48 3.35
CA LEU A 69 -17.55 -9.20 2.97
C LEU A 69 -17.77 -10.09 1.74
N ILE A 70 -18.88 -10.83 1.69
CA ILE A 70 -19.24 -11.65 0.53
C ILE A 70 -19.43 -10.77 -0.71
N SER A 71 -20.13 -9.64 -0.58
CA SER A 71 -20.42 -8.72 -1.69
C SER A 71 -19.16 -8.09 -2.26
N VAL A 72 -18.24 -7.63 -1.41
CA VAL A 72 -16.97 -7.04 -1.88
C VAL A 72 -16.06 -8.09 -2.50
N MET A 73 -16.04 -9.31 -1.98
CA MET A 73 -15.28 -10.41 -2.62
C MET A 73 -15.86 -10.81 -3.97
N ALA A 74 -17.20 -10.83 -4.11
CA ALA A 74 -17.85 -11.05 -5.40
C ALA A 74 -17.52 -9.92 -6.38
N LEU A 75 -17.58 -8.66 -5.94
CA LEU A 75 -17.25 -7.51 -6.77
C LEU A 75 -15.77 -7.52 -7.21
N ALA A 76 -14.86 -7.85 -6.30
CA ALA A 76 -13.44 -8.02 -6.61
C ALA A 76 -13.21 -9.15 -7.61
N PHE A 77 -13.93 -10.26 -7.50
CA PHE A 77 -13.84 -11.36 -8.46
C PHE A 77 -14.33 -10.94 -9.85
N VAL A 78 -15.50 -10.30 -9.94
CA VAL A 78 -16.04 -9.79 -11.21
C VAL A 78 -15.10 -8.77 -11.84
N ALA A 79 -14.54 -7.85 -11.04
CA ALA A 79 -13.56 -6.88 -11.50
C ALA A 79 -12.27 -7.53 -12.02
N ALA A 80 -11.78 -8.58 -11.36
CA ALA A 80 -10.61 -9.33 -11.81
C ALA A 80 -10.87 -10.07 -13.12
N VAL A 81 -12.04 -10.70 -13.27
CA VAL A 81 -12.46 -11.34 -14.53
C VAL A 81 -12.61 -10.31 -15.64
N ALA A 82 -13.25 -9.18 -15.37
CA ALA A 82 -13.38 -8.09 -16.35
C ALA A 82 -12.01 -7.53 -16.77
N SER A 83 -11.06 -7.42 -15.84
CA SER A 83 -9.68 -7.01 -16.16
C SER A 83 -8.96 -8.05 -17.04
N ALA A 84 -9.20 -9.34 -16.81
CA ALA A 84 -8.62 -10.41 -17.62
C ALA A 84 -9.23 -10.49 -19.04
N LEU A 85 -10.48 -10.06 -19.20
CA LEU A 85 -11.20 -10.03 -20.47
C LEU A 85 -11.20 -8.65 -21.13
N ALA A 86 -10.43 -7.68 -20.60
CA ALA A 86 -10.45 -6.33 -21.12
C ALA A 86 -9.80 -6.29 -22.51
N ASP A 87 -10.56 -5.88 -23.52
CA ASP A 87 -10.10 -5.73 -24.91
C ASP A 87 -9.59 -4.31 -25.20
N ASP A 88 -9.89 -3.35 -24.32
CA ASP A 88 -9.46 -1.96 -24.44
C ASP A 88 -9.07 -1.36 -23.08
N TYR A 89 -8.38 -0.22 -23.14
CA TYR A 89 -7.90 0.51 -21.97
C TYR A 89 -9.02 0.99 -21.04
N THR A 90 -10.14 1.44 -21.60
CA THR A 90 -11.26 1.97 -20.82
C THR A 90 -11.93 0.85 -20.00
N LEU A 91 -12.14 -0.32 -20.60
CA LEU A 91 -12.69 -1.46 -19.89
C LEU A 91 -11.75 -1.93 -18.76
N LEU A 92 -10.45 -2.00 -19.02
CA LEU A 92 -9.46 -2.32 -17.98
C LEU A 92 -9.48 -1.29 -16.85
N MET A 93 -9.50 0.01 -17.19
CA MET A 93 -9.58 1.11 -16.23
C MET A 93 -10.80 0.98 -15.32
N VAL A 94 -11.99 0.83 -15.91
CA VAL A 94 -13.25 0.71 -15.16
C VAL A 94 -13.25 -0.54 -14.28
N ALA A 95 -12.82 -1.69 -14.82
CA ALA A 95 -12.71 -2.93 -14.05
C ALA A 95 -11.79 -2.76 -12.83
N ARG A 96 -10.63 -2.12 -13.02
CA ARG A 96 -9.68 -1.83 -11.94
C ARG A 96 -10.26 -0.86 -10.90
N MET A 97 -10.94 0.19 -11.32
CA MET A 97 -11.61 1.12 -10.39
C MET A 97 -12.68 0.41 -9.55
N VAL A 98 -13.47 -0.47 -10.17
CA VAL A 98 -14.47 -1.29 -9.45
C VAL A 98 -13.80 -2.23 -8.45
N GLY A 99 -12.70 -2.89 -8.83
CA GLY A 99 -11.90 -3.72 -7.92
C GLY A 99 -11.32 -2.93 -6.75
N ALA A 100 -10.84 -1.71 -6.99
CA ALA A 100 -10.34 -0.79 -5.97
C ALA A 100 -11.41 -0.39 -4.94
N LEU A 101 -12.65 -0.15 -5.40
CA LEU A 101 -13.77 0.12 -4.51
C LEU A 101 -14.03 -1.07 -3.56
N ALA A 102 -13.97 -2.31 -4.08
CA ALA A 102 -14.10 -3.51 -3.27
C ALA A 102 -12.96 -3.65 -2.25
N GLN A 103 -11.72 -3.38 -2.67
CA GLN A 103 -10.54 -3.40 -1.81
C GLN A 103 -10.68 -2.43 -0.62
N GLY A 104 -11.15 -1.21 -0.85
CA GLY A 104 -11.28 -0.19 0.19
C GLY A 104 -12.15 -0.66 1.38
N LEU A 105 -13.18 -1.46 1.12
CA LEU A 105 -14.07 -2.01 2.15
C LEU A 105 -13.56 -3.32 2.73
N PHE A 106 -12.89 -4.13 1.90
CA PHE A 106 -12.42 -5.45 2.28
C PHE A 106 -11.62 -5.42 3.57
N PHE A 107 -10.61 -4.55 3.68
CA PHE A 107 -9.73 -4.53 4.86
C PHE A 107 -10.46 -4.13 6.14
N ALA A 108 -11.38 -3.18 6.07
CA ALA A 108 -12.18 -2.76 7.22
C ALA A 108 -13.08 -3.90 7.72
N VAL A 109 -13.82 -4.52 6.81
CA VAL A 109 -14.80 -5.57 7.14
C VAL A 109 -14.10 -6.88 7.54
N ALA A 110 -13.02 -7.25 6.85
CA ALA A 110 -12.23 -8.43 7.16
C ALA A 110 -11.59 -8.32 8.55
N SER A 111 -11.08 -7.14 8.92
CA SER A 111 -10.52 -6.92 10.26
C SER A 111 -11.57 -7.07 11.35
N GLN A 112 -12.77 -6.50 11.17
CA GLN A 112 -13.87 -6.65 12.12
C GLN A 112 -14.29 -8.12 12.29
N ILE A 113 -14.39 -8.87 11.19
CA ILE A 113 -14.71 -10.30 11.23
C ILE A 113 -13.59 -11.12 11.89
N ALA A 114 -12.33 -10.80 11.61
CA ALA A 114 -11.17 -11.45 12.22
C ALA A 114 -11.17 -11.28 13.74
N ILE A 115 -11.45 -10.06 14.22
CA ILE A 115 -11.56 -9.70 15.64
C ILE A 115 -12.72 -10.44 16.30
N ALA A 116 -13.90 -10.44 15.67
CA ALA A 116 -15.10 -11.07 16.23
C ALA A 116 -15.02 -12.61 16.27
N ALA A 117 -14.14 -13.22 15.48
CA ALA A 117 -13.99 -14.66 15.40
C ALA A 117 -12.99 -15.25 16.43
N VAL A 118 -12.35 -14.42 17.26
CA VAL A 118 -11.33 -14.85 18.21
C VAL A 118 -11.53 -14.22 19.60
N PRO A 119 -11.03 -14.87 20.67
CA PRO A 119 -10.96 -14.25 22.00
C PRO A 119 -10.16 -12.93 22.01
N PRO A 120 -10.47 -11.98 22.92
CA PRO A 120 -9.80 -10.68 23.01
C PRO A 120 -8.27 -10.74 22.97
N GLU A 121 -7.67 -11.72 23.63
CA GLU A 121 -6.22 -11.89 23.74
C GLU A 121 -5.56 -12.25 22.41
N LYS A 122 -6.36 -12.71 21.42
CA LYS A 122 -5.90 -13.16 20.10
C LYS A 122 -6.26 -12.19 18.97
N GLN A 123 -6.95 -11.08 19.26
CA GLN A 123 -7.42 -10.14 18.24
C GLN A 123 -6.27 -9.51 17.44
N THR A 124 -5.21 -9.08 18.11
CA THR A 124 -4.01 -8.53 17.44
C THR A 124 -3.38 -9.55 16.50
N ALA A 125 -3.26 -10.82 16.92
CA ALA A 125 -2.73 -11.89 16.09
C ALA A 125 -3.64 -12.23 14.90
N ALA A 126 -4.96 -12.08 15.05
CA ALA A 126 -5.91 -12.28 13.96
C ALA A 126 -5.78 -11.17 12.90
N ILE A 127 -5.67 -9.90 13.32
CA ILE A 127 -5.43 -8.77 12.42
C ILE A 127 -4.08 -8.93 11.71
N ALA A 128 -3.02 -9.28 12.45
CA ALA A 128 -1.69 -9.50 11.88
C ALA A 128 -1.70 -10.56 10.76
N LYS A 129 -2.49 -11.63 10.91
CA LYS A 129 -2.66 -12.63 9.84
C LYS A 129 -3.28 -12.05 8.57
N VAL A 130 -4.28 -11.17 8.69
CA VAL A 130 -4.88 -10.51 7.52
C VAL A 130 -3.84 -9.63 6.83
N VAL A 131 -3.11 -8.82 7.60
CA VAL A 131 -2.07 -7.92 7.09
C VAL A 131 -0.92 -8.71 6.43
N ASN A 132 -0.54 -9.87 6.98
CA ASN A 132 0.46 -10.74 6.38
C ASN A 132 0.07 -11.21 4.97
N GLY A 133 -1.22 -11.25 4.63
CA GLY A 133 -1.66 -11.52 3.25
C GLY A 133 -1.13 -10.50 2.25
N VAL A 134 -1.14 -9.22 2.61
CA VAL A 134 -0.60 -8.12 1.78
C VAL A 134 0.93 -8.21 1.69
N ALA A 135 1.61 -8.57 2.77
CA ALA A 135 3.06 -8.79 2.72
C ALA A 135 3.41 -9.93 1.75
N LEU A 136 2.66 -11.03 1.81
CA LEU A 136 2.82 -12.15 0.88
C LEU A 136 2.52 -11.76 -0.56
N SER A 137 1.58 -10.85 -0.82
CA SER A 137 1.32 -10.42 -2.20
C SER A 137 2.52 -9.68 -2.79
N THR A 138 3.23 -8.88 -2.00
CA THR A 138 4.43 -8.19 -2.47
C THR A 138 5.59 -9.16 -2.71
N ILE A 139 5.74 -10.16 -1.85
CA ILE A 139 6.86 -11.13 -1.93
C ILE A 139 6.62 -12.19 -3.02
N LEU A 140 5.39 -12.67 -3.16
CA LEU A 140 5.06 -13.79 -4.05
C LEU A 140 4.06 -13.40 -5.14
N GLY A 141 2.99 -12.70 -4.77
CA GLY A 141 1.89 -12.37 -5.70
C GLY A 141 2.34 -11.57 -6.91
N ILE A 142 3.02 -10.43 -6.69
CA ILE A 142 3.49 -9.55 -7.77
C ILE A 142 4.50 -10.28 -8.66
N PRO A 143 5.57 -10.93 -8.14
CA PRO A 143 6.53 -11.60 -9.02
C PRO A 143 5.92 -12.78 -9.78
N LEU A 144 5.10 -13.61 -9.13
CA LEU A 144 4.42 -14.73 -9.83
C LEU A 144 3.47 -14.21 -10.91
N GLY A 145 2.69 -13.18 -10.59
CA GLY A 145 1.82 -12.52 -11.53
C GLY A 145 2.55 -11.91 -12.72
N THR A 146 3.70 -11.29 -12.45
CA THR A 146 4.59 -10.73 -13.48
C THR A 146 5.16 -11.83 -14.38
N LEU A 147 5.66 -12.92 -13.79
CA LEU A 147 6.20 -14.06 -14.52
C LEU A 147 5.16 -14.68 -15.45
N ILE A 148 3.93 -14.87 -14.97
CA ILE A 148 2.83 -15.39 -15.77
C ILE A 148 2.50 -14.42 -16.90
N GLY A 149 2.44 -13.12 -16.61
CA GLY A 149 2.11 -12.09 -17.60
C GLY A 149 3.13 -11.98 -18.72
N GLN A 150 4.41 -12.13 -18.40
CA GLN A 150 5.49 -12.07 -19.37
C GLN A 150 5.53 -13.30 -20.29
N ASN A 151 5.12 -14.48 -19.81
CA ASN A 151 5.17 -15.72 -20.58
C ASN A 151 3.85 -16.05 -21.31
N TYR A 152 2.71 -15.67 -20.75
CA TYR A 152 1.37 -16.04 -21.25
C TYR A 152 0.49 -14.82 -21.58
N GLY A 153 1.07 -13.61 -21.57
CA GLY A 153 0.36 -12.35 -21.78
C GLY A 153 -0.21 -11.75 -20.49
N TRP A 154 -0.26 -10.42 -20.41
CA TRP A 154 -0.67 -9.69 -19.21
C TRP A 154 -2.08 -10.04 -18.71
N ARG A 155 -2.99 -10.46 -19.60
CA ARG A 155 -4.33 -10.96 -19.23
C ARG A 155 -4.25 -12.20 -18.33
N ALA A 156 -3.27 -13.08 -18.54
CA ALA A 156 -3.06 -14.27 -17.70
C ALA A 156 -2.71 -13.91 -16.25
N SER A 157 -2.03 -12.79 -16.02
CA SER A 157 -1.80 -12.23 -14.68
C SER A 157 -3.11 -11.91 -13.98
N PHE A 158 -4.08 -11.33 -14.71
CA PHE A 158 -5.41 -11.05 -14.18
C PHE A 158 -6.27 -12.31 -14.02
N VAL A 159 -6.08 -13.34 -14.86
CA VAL A 159 -6.68 -14.67 -14.64
C VAL A 159 -6.19 -15.27 -13.32
N LEU A 160 -4.89 -15.18 -13.01
CA LEU A 160 -4.36 -15.60 -11.71
C LEU A 160 -5.06 -14.84 -10.56
N VAL A 161 -5.18 -13.52 -10.67
CA VAL A 161 -5.87 -12.71 -9.65
C VAL A 161 -7.34 -13.14 -9.52
N ALA A 162 -8.03 -13.38 -10.63
CA ALA A 162 -9.41 -13.85 -10.63
C ALA A 162 -9.53 -15.22 -9.93
N ALA A 163 -8.62 -16.14 -10.20
CA ALA A 163 -8.58 -17.45 -9.55
C ALA A 163 -8.33 -17.33 -8.04
N LEU A 164 -7.33 -16.55 -7.62
CA LEU A 164 -7.04 -16.30 -6.20
C LEU A 164 -8.23 -15.65 -5.49
N THR A 165 -8.88 -14.69 -6.14
CA THR A 165 -10.06 -13.99 -5.61
C THR A 165 -11.26 -14.93 -5.54
N ALA A 166 -11.45 -15.83 -6.51
CA ALA A 166 -12.49 -16.86 -6.48
C ALA A 166 -12.31 -17.82 -5.29
N ILE A 167 -11.08 -18.28 -5.05
CA ILE A 167 -10.77 -19.14 -3.89
C ILE A 167 -11.06 -18.39 -2.59
N GLY A 168 -10.64 -17.12 -2.48
CA GLY A 168 -10.96 -16.26 -1.34
C GLY A 168 -12.47 -16.08 -1.16
N PHE A 169 -13.20 -15.82 -2.24
CA PHE A 169 -14.65 -15.63 -2.25
C PHE A 169 -15.38 -16.89 -1.76
N VAL A 170 -15.06 -18.06 -2.31
CA VAL A 170 -15.62 -19.35 -1.88
C VAL A 170 -15.32 -19.59 -0.40
N GLY A 171 -14.07 -19.36 0.02
CA GLY A 171 -13.68 -19.45 1.42
C GLY A 171 -14.50 -18.52 2.32
N VAL A 172 -14.71 -17.27 1.92
CA VAL A 172 -15.50 -16.30 2.67
C VAL A 172 -16.98 -16.73 2.75
N VAL A 173 -17.58 -17.20 1.66
CA VAL A 173 -18.98 -17.66 1.63
C VAL A 173 -19.20 -18.82 2.60
N LEU A 174 -18.29 -19.80 2.57
CA LEU A 174 -18.37 -21.03 3.37
C LEU A 174 -17.93 -20.84 4.83
N GLY A 175 -16.93 -20.00 5.07
CA GLY A 175 -16.21 -19.92 6.35
C GLY A 175 -16.57 -18.74 7.25
N THR A 176 -17.28 -17.72 6.74
CA THR A 176 -17.58 -16.50 7.51
C THR A 176 -18.80 -16.68 8.41
N PRO A 177 -18.67 -16.59 9.75
CA PRO A 177 -19.81 -16.68 10.65
C PRO A 177 -20.71 -15.44 10.54
N LYS A 178 -21.95 -15.56 10.99
CA LYS A 178 -22.83 -14.40 11.16
C LYS A 178 -22.30 -13.59 12.35
N VAL A 179 -21.67 -12.44 12.06
CA VAL A 179 -21.20 -11.51 13.09
C VAL A 179 -22.26 -10.43 13.29
N ALA A 180 -22.65 -10.18 14.55
CA ALA A 180 -23.58 -9.11 14.89
C ALA A 180 -22.99 -7.75 14.46
N HIS A 181 -23.82 -6.91 13.85
CA HIS A 181 -23.42 -5.59 13.41
C HIS A 181 -23.13 -4.71 14.63
N GLN A 182 -21.86 -4.33 14.83
CA GLN A 182 -21.52 -3.27 15.78
C GLN A 182 -21.55 -1.92 15.03
N PRO A 183 -22.30 -0.92 15.55
CA PRO A 183 -22.35 0.40 14.93
C PRO A 183 -20.95 1.01 14.88
N ASP A 184 -20.59 1.60 13.74
CA ASP A 184 -19.35 2.37 13.63
C ASP A 184 -19.42 3.62 14.53
N PRO A 185 -18.32 3.97 15.22
CA PRO A 185 -18.23 5.25 15.90
C PRO A 185 -18.38 6.38 14.87
N GLY A 186 -19.39 7.23 15.06
CA GLY A 186 -19.86 8.18 14.04
C GLY A 186 -18.79 9.13 13.48
N VAL A 187 -18.93 9.46 12.19
CA VAL A 187 -18.09 10.35 11.37
C VAL A 187 -17.84 11.74 12.02
N ARG A 188 -18.72 12.20 12.92
CA ARG A 188 -18.56 13.50 13.61
C ARG A 188 -17.36 13.53 14.58
N ALA A 189 -17.02 12.41 15.21
CA ALA A 189 -15.80 12.32 16.03
C ALA A 189 -14.53 12.34 15.17
N SER A 190 -14.66 12.02 13.87
CA SER A 190 -13.56 11.92 12.90
C SER A 190 -13.03 13.27 12.41
N LEU A 191 -13.81 14.34 12.51
CA LEU A 191 -13.45 15.65 11.94
C LEU A 191 -12.58 16.52 12.87
N PHE A 192 -12.65 16.34 14.19
CA PHE A 192 -11.91 17.17 15.15
C PHE A 192 -10.40 16.85 15.25
N ALA A 193 -9.95 15.65 14.87
CA ALA A 193 -8.53 15.29 14.96
C ALA A 193 -7.66 15.92 13.85
N PHE A 194 -8.27 16.38 12.75
CA PHE A 194 -7.58 17.04 11.64
C PHE A 194 -6.98 18.41 12.01
N GLY A 195 -7.38 19.01 13.13
CA GLY A 195 -6.87 20.33 13.55
C GLY A 195 -5.48 20.32 14.19
N ARG A 196 -4.90 19.15 14.51
CA ARG A 196 -3.59 19.08 15.19
C ARG A 196 -2.45 19.20 14.19
N ARG A 197 -1.65 20.26 14.33
CA ARG A 197 -0.46 20.52 13.49
C ARG A 197 0.48 19.33 13.37
N THR A 198 0.73 18.58 14.45
CA THR A 198 1.58 17.37 14.45
C THR A 198 1.02 16.26 13.55
N VAL A 199 -0.30 16.07 13.56
CA VAL A 199 -0.98 15.07 12.72
C VAL A 199 -0.90 15.50 11.26
N LEU A 200 -1.21 16.76 10.95
CA LEU A 200 -1.13 17.28 9.58
C LEU A 200 0.28 17.17 8.99
N LEU A 201 1.31 17.52 9.76
CA LEU A 201 2.69 17.41 9.28
C LEU A 201 3.12 15.94 9.13
N GLY A 202 2.72 15.03 10.02
CA GLY A 202 3.02 13.61 9.85
C GLY A 202 2.29 12.98 8.66
N LEU A 203 1.06 13.41 8.36
CA LEU A 203 0.34 13.03 7.15
C LEU A 203 1.02 13.58 5.88
N ALA A 204 1.48 14.83 5.92
CA ALA A 204 2.26 15.41 4.82
C ALA A 204 3.56 14.65 4.57
N THR A 205 4.26 14.22 5.63
CA THR A 205 5.41 13.30 5.52
C THR A 205 5.02 12.01 4.80
N THR A 206 3.91 11.37 5.19
CA THR A 206 3.41 10.15 4.52
C THR A 206 3.16 10.41 3.04
N VAL A 207 2.40 11.46 2.69
CA VAL A 207 2.07 11.77 1.30
C VAL A 207 3.34 12.02 0.48
N LEU A 208 4.21 12.92 0.93
CA LEU A 208 5.41 13.33 0.19
C LEU A 208 6.42 12.18 0.03
N SER A 209 6.74 11.49 1.12
CA SER A 209 7.74 10.42 1.10
C SER A 209 7.30 9.21 0.27
N PHE A 210 6.02 8.82 0.38
CA PHE A 210 5.51 7.67 -0.38
C PHE A 210 5.12 8.02 -1.82
N THR A 211 4.86 9.29 -2.14
CA THR A 211 4.65 9.69 -3.54
C THR A 211 5.90 9.39 -4.35
N GLY A 212 7.09 9.72 -3.85
CA GLY A 212 8.35 9.41 -4.52
C GLY A 212 8.59 7.90 -4.69
N LEU A 213 8.31 7.11 -3.66
CA LEU A 213 8.38 5.64 -3.75
C LEU A 213 7.45 5.11 -4.84
N ILE A 214 6.17 5.49 -4.83
CA ILE A 214 5.20 4.96 -5.79
C ILE A 214 5.51 5.45 -7.20
N THR A 215 6.04 6.68 -7.35
CA THR A 215 6.54 7.19 -8.64
C THR A 215 7.57 6.24 -9.23
N ALA A 216 8.64 5.93 -8.48
CA ALA A 216 9.68 5.01 -8.93
C ALA A 216 9.17 3.59 -9.14
N PHE A 217 8.38 3.07 -8.20
CA PHE A 217 7.92 1.69 -8.22
C PHE A 217 6.96 1.43 -9.38
N THR A 218 6.06 2.36 -9.69
CA THR A 218 5.08 2.17 -10.79
C THR A 218 5.74 1.93 -12.14
N TYR A 219 6.84 2.64 -12.41
CA TYR A 219 7.57 2.55 -13.67
C TYR A 219 8.83 1.67 -13.54
N VAL A 220 8.93 0.83 -12.50
CA VAL A 220 10.13 0.01 -12.27
C VAL A 220 10.37 -1.00 -13.39
N ALA A 221 9.32 -1.67 -13.87
CA ALA A 221 9.43 -2.64 -14.96
C ALA A 221 9.92 -2.02 -16.27
N PRO A 222 9.32 -0.92 -16.79
CA PRO A 222 9.85 -0.26 -17.98
C PRO A 222 11.25 0.29 -17.75
N ALA A 223 11.56 0.88 -16.58
CA ALA A 223 12.90 1.39 -16.29
C ALA A 223 13.98 0.28 -16.32
N LEU A 224 13.70 -0.89 -15.73
CA LEU A 224 14.63 -2.03 -15.75
C LEU A 224 14.88 -2.55 -17.17
N ARG A 225 13.87 -2.51 -18.04
CA ARG A 225 13.99 -3.00 -19.42
C ARG A 225 14.68 -2.00 -20.34
N GLU A 226 14.20 -0.77 -20.35
CA GLU A 226 14.62 0.24 -21.33
C GLU A 226 15.91 0.96 -20.91
N VAL A 227 16.09 1.21 -19.61
CA VAL A 227 17.29 1.92 -19.12
C VAL A 227 18.40 0.93 -18.77
N THR A 228 18.08 -0.10 -17.98
CA THR A 228 19.09 -1.06 -17.50
C THR A 228 19.36 -2.22 -18.48
N GLY A 229 18.45 -2.47 -19.43
CA GLY A 229 18.59 -3.57 -20.39
C GLY A 229 18.39 -4.96 -19.78
N PHE A 230 17.51 -5.09 -18.77
CA PHE A 230 17.10 -6.40 -18.27
C PHE A 230 16.15 -7.09 -19.25
N GLU A 231 16.38 -8.37 -19.48
CA GLU A 231 15.40 -9.23 -20.15
C GLU A 231 14.16 -9.41 -19.25
N PRO A 232 12.97 -9.66 -19.84
CA PRO A 232 11.72 -9.79 -19.10
C PRO A 232 11.80 -10.70 -17.86
N GLY A 233 12.39 -11.90 -18.00
CA GLY A 233 12.48 -12.87 -16.91
C GLY A 233 13.27 -12.36 -15.68
N TRP A 234 14.25 -11.49 -15.89
CA TRP A 234 15.02 -10.90 -14.78
C TRP A 234 14.25 -9.81 -14.03
N VAL A 235 13.27 -9.15 -14.66
CA VAL A 235 12.38 -8.18 -13.97
C VAL A 235 11.65 -8.87 -12.81
N THR A 236 11.17 -10.10 -13.02
CA THR A 236 10.57 -10.92 -11.95
C THR A 236 11.55 -11.13 -10.79
N GLY A 237 12.81 -11.46 -11.10
CA GLY A 237 13.86 -11.63 -10.08
C GLY A 237 14.12 -10.36 -9.28
N VAL A 238 14.14 -9.19 -9.94
CA VAL A 238 14.31 -7.89 -9.28
C VAL A 238 13.09 -7.54 -8.40
N LEU A 239 11.87 -7.89 -8.83
CA LEU A 239 10.66 -7.71 -8.00
C LEU A 239 10.64 -8.64 -6.78
N LEU A 240 11.20 -9.86 -6.88
CA LEU A 240 11.44 -10.70 -5.69
C LEU A 240 12.39 -10.02 -4.72
N VAL A 241 13.46 -9.38 -5.22
CA VAL A 241 14.40 -8.60 -4.41
C VAL A 241 13.71 -7.42 -3.72
N TYR A 242 12.80 -6.71 -4.41
CA TYR A 242 11.94 -5.71 -3.77
C TYR A 242 11.17 -6.32 -2.58
N GLY A 243 10.50 -7.45 -2.80
CA GLY A 243 9.76 -8.19 -1.79
C GLY A 243 10.63 -8.57 -0.58
N LEU A 244 11.84 -9.08 -0.80
CA LEU A 244 12.82 -9.36 0.27
C LEU A 244 13.20 -8.09 1.03
N GLY A 245 13.40 -6.97 0.33
CA GLY A 245 13.59 -5.66 0.94
C GLY A 245 12.44 -5.31 1.86
N THR A 246 11.18 -5.46 1.41
CA THR A 246 10.01 -5.15 2.24
C THR A 246 9.92 -5.97 3.52
N LEU A 247 10.33 -7.25 3.46
CA LEU A 247 10.37 -8.16 4.62
C LEU A 247 11.44 -7.72 5.63
N VAL A 248 12.64 -7.41 5.15
CA VAL A 248 13.73 -6.89 5.98
C VAL A 248 13.30 -5.58 6.63
N GLY A 249 12.74 -4.64 5.86
CA GLY A 249 12.31 -3.34 6.36
C GLY A 249 11.23 -3.42 7.43
N SER A 250 10.20 -4.24 7.20
CA SER A 250 9.11 -4.45 8.17
C SER A 250 9.64 -5.07 9.47
N THR A 251 10.60 -5.99 9.36
CA THR A 251 11.27 -6.61 10.52
C THR A 251 12.10 -5.60 11.30
N LEU A 252 12.81 -4.70 10.61
CA LEU A 252 13.58 -3.62 11.23
C LEU A 252 12.67 -2.65 11.98
N ALA A 253 11.54 -2.25 11.37
CA ALA A 253 10.57 -1.37 12.03
C ALA A 253 10.02 -1.98 13.33
N GLY A 254 9.72 -3.28 13.34
CA GLY A 254 9.23 -3.99 14.51
C GLY A 254 10.21 -4.06 15.68
N LYS A 255 11.51 -3.85 15.44
CA LYS A 255 12.56 -3.83 16.48
C LYS A 255 12.75 -2.46 17.13
N VAL A 256 12.16 -1.39 16.57
CA VAL A 256 12.34 -0.02 17.08
C VAL A 256 11.40 0.22 18.27
N PRO A 257 11.92 0.52 19.48
CA PRO A 257 11.07 0.85 20.62
C PRO A 257 10.28 2.14 20.38
N MET A 258 9.03 2.19 20.86
CA MET A 258 8.11 3.31 20.62
C MET A 258 8.69 4.68 21.00
N HIS A 259 9.44 4.76 22.10
CA HIS A 259 10.08 6.00 22.58
C HIS A 259 11.24 6.48 21.68
N ASN A 260 11.81 5.61 20.85
CA ASN A 260 12.91 5.93 19.94
C ASN A 260 12.45 6.26 18.52
N ILE A 261 11.17 6.08 18.18
CA ILE A 261 10.68 6.24 16.80
C ILE A 261 10.97 7.63 16.25
N SER A 262 10.78 8.71 17.04
CA SER A 262 11.05 10.08 16.58
C SER A 262 12.52 10.33 16.20
N ARG A 263 13.45 9.61 16.83
CA ARG A 263 14.90 9.70 16.55
C ARG A 263 15.30 8.83 15.37
N VAL A 264 14.68 7.66 15.22
CA VAL A 264 15.04 6.68 14.18
C VAL A 264 14.35 6.96 12.85
N LEU A 265 13.10 7.44 12.87
CA LEU A 265 12.26 7.64 11.68
C LEU A 265 12.91 8.45 10.54
N PRO A 266 13.68 9.53 10.81
CA PRO A 266 14.35 10.27 9.73
C PRO A 266 15.35 9.43 8.93
N ILE A 267 15.93 8.38 9.51
CA ILE A 267 16.95 7.54 8.88
C ILE A 267 16.39 6.77 7.67
N PRO A 268 15.38 5.90 7.80
CA PRO A 268 14.84 5.18 6.64
C PRO A 268 14.20 6.12 5.62
N LEU A 269 13.62 7.26 6.03
CA LEU A 269 13.11 8.27 5.10
C LEU A 269 14.24 8.93 4.29
N ALA A 270 15.37 9.24 4.94
CA ALA A 270 16.54 9.79 4.25
C ALA A 270 17.18 8.76 3.30
N VAL A 271 17.29 7.49 3.73
CA VAL A 271 17.76 6.40 2.86
C VAL A 271 16.85 6.26 1.65
N LEU A 272 15.53 6.29 1.83
CA LEU A 272 14.55 6.26 0.73
C LEU A 272 14.75 7.43 -0.23
N GLY A 273 14.82 8.66 0.29
CA GLY A 273 14.97 9.87 -0.53
C GLY A 273 16.29 9.90 -1.31
N VAL A 274 17.41 9.52 -0.67
CA VAL A 274 18.73 9.44 -1.32
C VAL A 274 18.75 8.34 -2.38
N ALA A 275 18.19 7.16 -2.10
CA ALA A 275 18.10 6.08 -3.06
C ALA A 275 17.27 6.47 -4.30
N LEU A 276 16.15 7.18 -4.09
CA LEU A 276 15.35 7.71 -5.19
C LEU A 276 16.09 8.77 -6.01
N LEU A 277 16.76 9.73 -5.36
CA LEU A 277 17.57 10.73 -6.05
C LEU A 277 18.68 10.09 -6.91
N ALA A 278 19.36 9.08 -6.37
CA ALA A 278 20.43 8.36 -7.05
C ALA A 278 19.91 7.31 -8.06
N GLN A 279 18.60 7.08 -8.15
CA GLN A 279 18.05 5.95 -8.90
C GLN A 279 18.43 5.98 -10.38
N GLY A 280 18.43 7.15 -11.03
CA GLY A 280 18.86 7.27 -12.43
C GLY A 280 20.27 6.72 -12.67
N LEU A 281 21.22 7.07 -11.81
CA LEU A 281 22.60 6.56 -11.87
C LEU A 281 22.66 5.06 -11.54
N MET A 282 21.87 4.60 -10.57
CA MET A 282 21.84 3.19 -10.19
C MET A 282 21.30 2.30 -11.32
N LEU A 283 20.38 2.83 -12.14
CA LEU A 283 19.81 2.11 -13.29
C LEU A 283 20.79 1.91 -14.45
N GLU A 284 21.93 2.61 -14.49
CA GLU A 284 22.97 2.44 -15.52
C GLU A 284 23.69 1.08 -15.41
N SER A 285 23.60 0.41 -14.26
CA SER A 285 24.19 -0.91 -14.06
C SER A 285 23.18 -1.90 -13.48
N LYS A 286 23.24 -3.16 -13.93
CA LYS A 286 22.36 -4.23 -13.44
C LYS A 286 22.45 -4.42 -11.92
N VAL A 287 23.66 -4.35 -11.36
CA VAL A 287 23.89 -4.46 -9.92
C VAL A 287 23.31 -3.25 -9.18
N GLY A 288 23.55 -2.04 -9.68
CA GLY A 288 22.97 -0.82 -9.11
C GLY A 288 21.45 -0.87 -9.09
N ALA A 289 20.81 -1.30 -10.18
CA ALA A 289 19.37 -1.42 -10.27
C ALA A 289 18.80 -2.39 -9.23
N VAL A 290 19.39 -3.60 -9.09
CA VAL A 290 18.98 -4.59 -8.09
C VAL A 290 19.11 -4.04 -6.67
N VAL A 291 20.25 -3.40 -6.35
CA VAL A 291 20.49 -2.79 -5.03
C VAL A 291 19.49 -1.66 -4.78
N SER A 292 19.22 -0.82 -5.78
CA SER A 292 18.27 0.29 -5.66
C SER A 292 16.89 -0.23 -5.26
N VAL A 293 16.39 -1.27 -5.95
CA VAL A 293 15.07 -1.84 -5.71
C VAL A 293 14.99 -2.50 -4.33
N PHE A 294 16.05 -3.19 -3.90
CA PHE A 294 16.13 -3.72 -2.52
C PHE A 294 16.04 -2.60 -1.48
N VAL A 295 16.84 -1.54 -1.65
CA VAL A 295 16.91 -0.40 -0.74
C VAL A 295 15.58 0.35 -0.71
N LEU A 296 14.91 0.53 -1.85
CA LEU A 296 13.57 1.11 -1.92
C LEU A 296 12.57 0.30 -1.09
N GLY A 297 12.53 -1.02 -1.26
CA GLY A 297 11.67 -1.91 -0.48
C GLY A 297 11.96 -1.85 1.02
N ALA A 298 13.23 -1.98 1.41
CA ALA A 298 13.65 -2.00 2.81
C ALA A 298 13.41 -0.66 3.52
N SER A 299 13.78 0.45 2.89
CA SER A 299 13.62 1.78 3.48
C SER A 299 12.15 2.18 3.61
N ALA A 300 11.33 1.96 2.57
CA ALA A 300 9.91 2.26 2.58
C ALA A 300 9.13 1.45 3.63
N PHE A 301 9.39 0.13 3.70
CA PHE A 301 8.71 -0.74 4.66
C PHE A 301 9.31 -0.69 6.06
N THR A 302 10.44 0.02 6.25
CA THR A 302 10.85 0.49 7.59
C THR A 302 10.10 1.77 7.94
N ALA A 303 10.13 2.77 7.06
CA ALA A 303 9.54 4.09 7.31
C ALA A 303 8.02 4.03 7.51
N GLY A 304 7.29 3.29 6.70
CA GLY A 304 5.83 3.25 6.71
C GLY A 304 5.24 2.85 8.07
N PRO A 305 5.62 1.67 8.62
CA PRO A 305 5.18 1.26 9.95
C PRO A 305 5.63 2.21 11.07
N LEU A 306 6.82 2.80 10.96
CA LEU A 306 7.31 3.77 11.94
C LEU A 306 6.51 5.08 11.92
N VAL A 307 6.25 5.66 10.74
CA VAL A 307 5.39 6.85 10.61
C VAL A 307 3.99 6.56 11.15
N HIS A 308 3.42 5.42 10.78
CA HIS A 308 2.10 5.00 11.23
C HIS A 308 2.02 4.89 12.76
N THR A 309 2.97 4.18 13.36
CA THR A 309 3.03 3.98 14.82
C THR A 309 3.29 5.30 15.55
N TYR A 310 4.18 6.14 15.03
CA TYR A 310 4.47 7.45 15.59
C TYR A 310 3.22 8.34 15.62
N LEU A 311 2.49 8.42 14.50
CA LEU A 311 1.27 9.21 14.40
C LEU A 311 0.20 8.74 15.39
N MET A 312 0.03 7.43 15.54
CA MET A 312 -0.90 6.86 16.53
C MET A 312 -0.48 7.21 17.96
N GLY A 313 0.83 7.15 18.28
CA GLY A 313 1.36 7.55 19.58
C GLY A 313 1.10 9.02 19.93
N GLN A 314 1.13 9.92 18.94
CA GLN A 314 0.85 11.35 19.11
C GLN A 314 -0.65 11.67 19.20
N ALA A 315 -1.51 10.75 18.75
CA ALA A 315 -2.94 10.98 18.65
C ALA A 315 -3.70 10.74 19.97
N GLY A 316 -3.12 10.00 20.92
CA GLY A 316 -3.77 9.65 22.19
C GLY A 316 -5.12 8.96 21.97
N SER A 317 -6.20 9.50 22.54
CA SER A 317 -7.57 8.97 22.36
C SER A 317 -8.08 9.00 20.91
N ALA A 318 -7.42 9.74 20.01
CA ALA A 318 -7.75 9.79 18.58
C ALA A 318 -6.95 8.81 17.70
N ALA A 319 -6.21 7.86 18.28
CA ALA A 319 -5.29 6.97 17.54
C ALA A 319 -5.96 6.17 16.40
N GLY A 320 -7.15 5.61 16.62
CA GLY A 320 -7.86 4.84 15.59
C GLY A 320 -8.22 5.66 14.36
N LEU A 321 -8.64 6.91 14.59
CA LEU A 321 -8.95 7.86 13.51
C LEU A 321 -7.68 8.27 12.76
N VAL A 322 -6.61 8.61 13.46
CA VAL A 322 -5.33 8.99 12.84
C VAL A 322 -4.74 7.82 12.03
N ALA A 323 -4.90 6.58 12.49
CA ALA A 323 -4.50 5.39 11.73
C ALA A 323 -5.25 5.29 10.38
N SER A 324 -6.58 5.48 10.39
CA SER A 324 -7.41 5.47 9.18
C SER A 324 -7.05 6.60 8.21
N VAL A 325 -6.83 7.81 8.72
CA VAL A 325 -6.43 8.96 7.90
C VAL A 325 -5.05 8.74 7.29
N ASN A 326 -4.11 8.14 8.03
CA ASN A 326 -2.79 7.83 7.48
C ASN A 326 -2.85 6.78 6.36
N ILE A 327 -3.75 5.80 6.43
CA ILE A 327 -4.00 4.87 5.31
C ILE A 327 -4.53 5.65 4.08
N SER A 328 -5.41 6.61 4.29
CA SER A 328 -5.89 7.47 3.20
C SER A 328 -4.74 8.29 2.59
N ALA A 329 -3.83 8.81 3.43
CA ALA A 329 -2.63 9.52 2.97
C ALA A 329 -1.70 8.63 2.12
N PHE A 330 -1.53 7.35 2.46
CA PHE A 330 -0.82 6.40 1.61
C PHE A 330 -1.49 6.21 0.24
N ASN A 331 -2.83 6.17 0.19
CA ASN A 331 -3.55 6.05 -1.08
C ASN A 331 -3.47 7.35 -1.91
N VAL A 332 -3.46 8.52 -1.27
CA VAL A 332 -3.17 9.78 -1.97
C VAL A 332 -1.77 9.76 -2.57
N ALA A 333 -0.76 9.28 -1.83
CA ALA A 333 0.58 9.10 -2.37
C ALA A 333 0.60 8.12 -3.56
N ALA A 334 -0.16 7.03 -3.46
CA ALA A 334 -0.28 6.04 -4.54
C ALA A 334 -1.00 6.58 -5.78
N ALA A 335 -1.87 7.58 -5.63
CA ALA A 335 -2.50 8.29 -6.73
C ALA A 335 -1.55 9.30 -7.40
N LEU A 336 -0.83 10.08 -6.59
CA LEU A 336 0.09 11.13 -7.06
C LEU A 336 1.35 10.56 -7.71
N GLY A 337 1.83 9.40 -7.26
CA GLY A 337 3.08 8.80 -7.75
C GLY A 337 3.10 8.53 -9.26
N PRO A 338 2.16 7.73 -9.80
CA PRO A 338 2.11 7.45 -11.23
C PRO A 338 1.86 8.72 -12.06
N MET A 339 1.07 9.67 -11.56
CA MET A 339 0.88 10.97 -12.21
C MET A 339 2.19 11.74 -12.33
N LEU A 340 2.97 11.82 -11.25
CA LEU A 340 4.27 12.50 -11.25
C LEU A 340 5.23 11.84 -12.24
N GLY A 341 5.33 10.51 -12.23
CA GLY A 341 6.16 9.79 -13.20
C GLY A 341 5.67 9.95 -14.64
N GLY A 342 4.36 9.99 -14.84
CA GLY A 342 3.75 10.27 -16.15
C GLY A 342 4.13 11.65 -16.68
N VAL A 343 4.09 12.69 -15.84
CA VAL A 343 4.56 14.04 -16.20
C VAL A 343 6.04 14.02 -16.61
N VAL A 344 6.89 13.35 -15.84
CA VAL A 344 8.33 13.21 -16.18
C VAL A 344 8.51 12.56 -17.54
N LEU A 345 7.78 11.49 -17.84
CA LEU A 345 7.86 10.80 -19.12
C LEU A 345 7.34 11.66 -20.29
N THR A 346 6.19 12.31 -20.13
CA THR A 346 5.61 13.18 -21.18
C THR A 346 6.43 14.45 -21.46
N SER A 347 7.24 14.90 -20.48
CA SER A 347 8.16 16.04 -20.66
C SER A 347 9.43 15.70 -21.46
N GLY A 348 9.63 14.42 -21.83
CA GLY A 348 10.79 13.96 -22.59
C GLY A 348 12.05 13.71 -21.76
N LEU A 349 11.99 13.83 -20.43
CA LEU A 349 13.13 13.53 -19.55
C LEU A 349 13.52 12.04 -19.58
N GLY A 350 12.54 11.16 -19.73
CA GLY A 350 12.73 9.70 -19.84
C GLY A 350 12.73 8.95 -18.50
N LEU A 351 12.72 7.62 -18.58
CA LEU A 351 12.53 6.70 -17.43
C LEU A 351 13.59 6.84 -16.33
N GLN A 352 14.83 7.19 -16.70
CA GLN A 352 15.94 7.36 -15.77
C GLN A 352 15.70 8.48 -14.73
N TRP A 353 14.88 9.49 -15.06
CA TRP A 353 14.59 10.62 -14.17
C TRP A 353 13.35 10.42 -13.30
N VAL A 354 12.53 9.41 -13.57
CA VAL A 354 11.27 9.15 -12.83
C VAL A 354 11.57 8.97 -11.34
N GLY A 355 12.57 8.15 -11.01
CA GLY A 355 13.03 7.94 -9.64
C GLY A 355 13.57 9.21 -9.00
N THR A 356 14.43 9.93 -9.72
CA THR A 356 15.10 11.14 -9.22
C THR A 356 14.10 12.26 -8.92
N VAL A 357 13.11 12.49 -9.78
CA VAL A 357 12.04 13.47 -9.54
C VAL A 357 11.15 13.03 -8.37
N GLY A 358 10.84 11.74 -8.26
CA GLY A 358 10.20 11.18 -7.07
C GLY A 358 11.02 11.42 -5.79
N GLY A 359 12.35 11.33 -5.89
CA GLY A 359 13.28 11.60 -4.81
C GLY A 359 13.19 13.03 -4.27
N VAL A 360 12.97 14.01 -5.14
CA VAL A 360 12.74 15.41 -4.71
C VAL A 360 11.51 15.50 -3.80
N ALA A 361 10.39 14.88 -4.19
CA ALA A 361 9.19 14.81 -3.36
C ALA A 361 9.48 14.09 -2.02
N SER A 362 10.23 12.99 -2.04
CA SER A 362 10.56 12.26 -0.83
C SER A 362 11.48 13.02 0.12
N ILE A 363 12.44 13.80 -0.38
CA ILE A 363 13.31 14.67 0.43
C ILE A 363 12.51 15.82 1.06
N LEU A 364 11.52 16.38 0.36
CA LEU A 364 10.59 17.33 0.98
C LEU A 364 9.82 16.66 2.14
N GLY A 365 9.41 15.41 1.98
CA GLY A 365 8.83 14.61 3.07
C GLY A 365 9.76 14.41 4.26
N VAL A 366 11.05 14.15 4.02
CA VAL A 366 12.09 14.08 5.07
C VAL A 366 12.21 15.42 5.81
N ALA A 367 12.27 16.54 5.07
CA ALA A 367 12.37 17.87 5.66
C ALA A 367 11.17 18.17 6.57
N VAL A 368 9.95 17.81 6.13
CA VAL A 368 8.74 17.93 6.95
C VAL A 368 8.84 17.04 8.19
N ALA A 369 9.28 15.79 8.07
CA ALA A 369 9.45 14.87 9.19
C ALA A 369 10.42 15.40 10.26
N LEU A 370 11.54 16.00 9.85
CA LEU A 370 12.50 16.62 10.75
C LEU A 370 11.90 17.80 11.53
N VAL A 371 11.02 18.58 10.89
CA VAL A 371 10.26 19.65 11.56
C VAL A 371 9.30 19.05 12.60
N VAL A 372 8.61 17.95 12.29
CA VAL A 372 7.73 17.26 13.25
C VAL A 372 8.50 16.76 14.48
N GLY A 373 9.68 16.15 14.25
CA GLY A 373 10.56 15.70 15.33
C GLY A 373 10.97 16.83 16.26
N ARG A 374 11.25 18.02 15.74
CA ARG A 374 11.60 19.20 16.55
C ARG A 374 10.41 19.79 17.32
N VAL A 375 9.20 19.74 16.75
CA VAL A 375 7.99 20.28 17.39
C VAL A 375 7.49 19.40 18.55
N THR A 376 7.77 18.10 18.51
CA THR A 376 7.30 17.12 19.52
C THR A 376 8.29 16.86 20.67
N VAL A 377 9.53 17.34 20.59
CA VAL A 377 10.56 17.18 21.65
C VAL A 377 10.34 18.10 22.86
N ARG A 378 9.22 18.84 22.95
CA ARG A 378 8.83 19.45 24.23
C ARG A 378 8.45 18.33 25.22
N PRO A 379 9.13 18.22 26.38
CA PRO A 379 8.94 17.08 27.28
C PRO A 379 7.48 16.98 27.71
N ALA A 380 6.92 15.77 27.64
CA ALA A 380 5.71 15.46 28.37
C ALA A 380 5.98 15.75 29.86
N VAL A 381 5.10 16.53 30.48
CA VAL A 381 5.10 16.76 31.94
C VAL A 381 5.17 15.38 32.62
N PRO A 382 6.06 15.16 33.61
CA PRO A 382 6.17 13.86 34.26
C PRO A 382 4.81 13.44 34.80
N THR A 383 4.37 12.24 34.44
CA THR A 383 3.23 11.59 35.10
C THR A 383 3.51 11.58 36.61
N PRO A 384 2.60 12.02 37.49
CA PRO A 384 2.81 11.94 38.92
C PRO A 384 3.11 10.49 39.30
N ALA A 385 4.13 10.29 40.13
CA ALA A 385 4.49 8.98 40.66
C ALA A 385 3.24 8.32 41.27
N PRO A 386 3.04 7.00 41.12
CA PRO A 386 1.96 6.31 41.80
C PRO A 386 2.11 6.55 43.31
N LEU A 387 1.05 7.05 43.93
CA LEU A 387 0.96 7.20 45.39
C LEU A 387 1.36 5.86 46.02
N ALA A 388 2.49 5.87 46.74
CA ALA A 388 2.89 4.74 47.54
C ALA A 388 1.73 4.41 48.48
N ALA A 389 1.20 3.18 48.37
CA ALA A 389 0.25 2.66 49.33
C ALA A 389 0.98 2.58 50.68
N HIS A 390 0.66 3.49 51.59
CA HIS A 390 0.96 3.33 53.01
C HIS A 390 0.17 2.12 53.51
N VAL A 391 0.89 1.09 53.94
CA VAL A 391 0.43 0.07 54.89
C VAL A 391 0.98 0.45 56.25
#